data_AF-C5S2P5-F1
#
_entry.id   AF-C5S2P5-F1
#
_cell.length_a   1.000
_cell.length_b   1.000
_cell.length_c   1.000
_cell.angle_alpha   90.00
_cell.angle_beta   90.00
_cell.angle_gamma   90.00
#
_symmetry.space_group_name_H-M   'P 1'
#
loop_
_entity.id
_entity.type
_entity.pdbx_description
1 polymer ?
#
loop_
_entity_poly.entity_id
_entity_poly.type
_entity_poly.pdbx_seq_one_letter_code
_entity_poly.pdbx_strand_id
1 'polypeptide(L)'
;MLNIKPILALNDNYIWVIQKEDQAVIVDPAEAEPVLAFLAKKQLNLTAILLTHNHHDHTDGVNELKIHYPHITVYGSEECKAWENKIVYPEDHFELFGYDIRIIESAGHTAQHISYLWGNEYLFCGDALFSGGCGRVFTGDYQAQFNAMQRFKALPDFVEIFPAHEYTQSNLKFALAVMPPSCALLEYQEQVDILRAQHKPTLPTTLYKEKQINPFLRATTFAEFKNLREQKDHF
;
A
#
# COMPACT_ATOMS: atom_id res chain seq x y z
N MET A 1 -4.12 3.42 21.18
CA MET A 1 -3.09 3.66 20.15
C MET A 1 -3.11 2.49 19.19
N LEU A 2 -3.01 2.73 17.88
CA LEU A 2 -2.96 1.67 16.89
C LEU A 2 -1.59 0.99 16.89
N ASN A 3 -1.57 -0.31 16.58
CA ASN A 3 -0.36 -1.08 16.37
C ASN A 3 -0.43 -1.71 14.99
N ILE A 4 0.37 -1.20 14.05
CA ILE A 4 0.35 -1.63 12.66
C ILE A 4 1.54 -2.56 12.41
N LYS A 5 1.29 -3.76 11.89
CA LYS A 5 2.34 -4.77 11.65
C LYS A 5 2.19 -5.44 10.31
N PRO A 6 3.30 -5.73 9.62
CA PRO A 6 3.28 -6.58 8.45
C PRO A 6 3.19 -8.06 8.84
N ILE A 7 2.39 -8.82 8.10
CA ILE A 7 2.54 -10.27 7.94
C ILE A 7 3.16 -10.48 6.55
N LEU A 8 4.26 -11.24 6.51
CA LEU A 8 4.89 -11.64 5.25
C LEU A 8 3.99 -12.67 4.56
N ALA A 9 3.74 -12.47 3.26
CA ALA A 9 3.01 -13.39 2.41
C ALA A 9 3.72 -13.54 1.07
N LEU A 10 3.52 -14.69 0.42
CA LEU A 10 4.10 -15.04 -0.86
C LEU A 10 5.63 -14.79 -0.88
N ASN A 11 6.13 -14.05 -1.87
CA ASN A 11 7.57 -13.75 -2.00
C ASN A 11 7.96 -12.41 -1.37
N ASP A 12 7.12 -11.39 -1.57
CA ASP A 12 7.44 -10.01 -1.20
C ASP A 12 6.22 -9.18 -0.77
N ASN A 13 5.05 -9.81 -0.60
CA ASN A 13 3.82 -9.14 -0.19
C ASN A 13 3.80 -8.91 1.33
N TYR A 14 3.18 -7.80 1.72
CA TYR A 14 2.84 -7.43 3.08
C TYR A 14 1.32 -7.36 3.23
N ILE A 15 0.79 -8.26 4.06
CA ILE A 15 -0.56 -8.14 4.59
C ILE A 15 -0.48 -7.25 5.83
N TRP A 16 -1.14 -6.10 5.83
CA TRP A 16 -1.09 -5.19 6.97
C TRP A 16 -2.15 -5.55 8.01
N VAL A 17 -1.71 -5.72 9.25
CA VAL A 17 -2.59 -5.84 10.42
C VAL A 17 -2.63 -4.52 11.15
N ILE A 18 -3.81 -3.93 11.25
CA ILE A 18 -4.09 -2.74 12.05
C ILE A 18 -4.76 -3.22 13.33
N GLN A 19 -4.02 -3.22 14.44
CA GLN A 19 -4.52 -3.71 15.72
C GLN A 19 -4.89 -2.53 16.64
N LYS A 20 -6.06 -2.63 17.30
CA LYS A 20 -6.42 -1.82 18.47
C LYS A 20 -6.97 -2.74 19.55
N GLU A 21 -6.29 -2.78 20.69
CA GLU A 21 -6.64 -3.70 21.79
C GLU A 21 -6.65 -5.16 21.31
N ASP A 22 -7.78 -5.87 21.47
CA ASP A 22 -7.99 -7.24 21.01
C ASP A 22 -8.60 -7.30 19.59
N GLN A 23 -8.79 -6.16 18.92
CA GLN A 23 -9.39 -6.09 17.60
C GLN A 23 -8.33 -5.91 16.51
N ALA A 24 -8.61 -6.43 15.31
CA ALA A 24 -7.74 -6.33 14.14
C ALA A 24 -8.51 -6.02 12.86
N VAL A 25 -7.93 -5.17 12.02
CA VAL A 25 -8.33 -5.00 10.61
C VAL A 25 -7.19 -5.47 9.74
N ILE A 26 -7.52 -6.17 8.65
CA ILE A 26 -6.55 -6.74 7.72
C ILE A 26 -6.66 -6.02 6.38
N VAL A 27 -5.53 -5.58 5.82
CA VAL A 27 -5.47 -5.00 4.48
C VAL A 27 -4.82 -6.00 3.53
N ASP A 28 -5.47 -6.25 2.39
CA ASP A 28 -5.00 -7.08 1.29
C ASP A 28 -4.51 -8.48 1.71
N PRO A 29 -5.38 -9.35 2.28
CA PRO A 29 -4.98 -10.69 2.67
C PRO A 29 -4.73 -11.59 1.45
N ALA A 30 -3.50 -11.57 0.95
CA ALA A 30 -2.98 -12.45 -0.09
C ALA A 30 -3.20 -13.94 0.24
N GLU A 31 -2.98 -14.31 1.50
CA GLU A 31 -3.08 -15.67 2.02
C GLU A 31 -3.84 -15.65 3.35
N ALA A 32 -4.70 -16.63 3.58
CA ALA A 32 -5.49 -16.72 4.81
C ALA A 32 -4.70 -17.33 5.98
N GLU A 33 -3.90 -18.37 5.73
CA GLU A 33 -3.20 -19.12 6.79
C GLU A 33 -2.31 -18.21 7.66
N PRO A 34 -1.43 -17.35 7.11
CA PRO A 34 -0.60 -16.47 7.92
C PRO A 34 -1.41 -15.48 8.77
N VAL A 35 -2.55 -15.02 8.24
CA VAL A 35 -3.48 -14.12 8.94
C VAL A 35 -4.14 -14.86 10.11
N LEU A 36 -4.71 -16.03 9.87
CA LEU A 36 -5.34 -16.87 10.89
C LEU A 36 -4.37 -17.23 12.00
N ALA A 37 -3.14 -17.63 11.65
CA ALA A 37 -2.08 -17.94 12.60
C ALA A 37 -1.70 -16.72 13.46
N PHE A 38 -1.59 -15.53 12.86
CA PHE A 38 -1.30 -14.29 13.58
C PHE A 38 -2.42 -13.93 14.55
N LEU A 39 -3.68 -13.94 14.08
CA LEU A 39 -4.86 -13.62 14.89
C LEU A 39 -4.96 -14.58 16.09
N ALA A 40 -4.82 -15.90 15.85
CA ALA A 40 -4.85 -16.91 16.91
C ALA A 40 -3.72 -16.72 17.94
N LYS A 41 -2.48 -16.52 17.48
CA LYS A 41 -1.31 -16.31 18.35
C LYS A 41 -1.44 -15.06 19.23
N LYS A 42 -2.10 -14.02 18.70
CA LYS A 42 -2.30 -12.75 19.40
C LYS A 42 -3.65 -12.63 20.10
N GLN A 43 -4.50 -13.65 20.00
CA GLN A 43 -5.86 -13.66 20.53
C GLN A 43 -6.67 -12.45 20.05
N LEU A 44 -6.57 -12.15 18.75
CA LEU A 44 -7.25 -11.01 18.13
C LEU A 44 -8.53 -11.43 17.43
N ASN A 45 -9.53 -10.56 17.52
CA ASN A 45 -10.79 -10.64 16.82
C ASN A 45 -10.70 -9.83 15.52
N LEU A 46 -10.99 -10.48 14.39
CA LEU A 46 -11.03 -9.82 13.09
C LEU A 46 -12.30 -8.97 12.96
N THR A 47 -12.13 -7.67 12.72
CA THR A 47 -13.21 -6.67 12.66
C THR A 47 -13.59 -6.29 11.23
N ALA A 48 -12.61 -6.13 10.35
CA ALA A 48 -12.85 -5.87 8.93
C ALA A 48 -11.67 -6.33 8.06
N ILE A 49 -11.94 -6.49 6.77
CA ILE A 49 -10.92 -6.62 5.72
C ILE A 49 -11.04 -5.42 4.78
N LEU A 50 -9.92 -4.84 4.37
CA LEU A 50 -9.83 -3.76 3.39
C LEU A 50 -9.09 -4.27 2.15
N LEU A 51 -9.65 -4.07 0.96
CA LEU A 51 -9.05 -4.45 -0.31
C LEU A 51 -8.73 -3.21 -1.15
N THR A 52 -7.46 -3.02 -1.48
CA THR A 52 -7.01 -1.88 -2.28
C THR A 52 -7.36 -2.03 -3.76
N HIS A 53 -7.27 -3.25 -4.28
CA HIS A 53 -7.59 -3.62 -5.65
C HIS A 53 -7.82 -5.14 -5.81
N ASN A 54 -8.04 -5.60 -7.04
CA ASN A 54 -8.53 -6.94 -7.35
C ASN A 54 -7.48 -7.97 -7.79
N HIS A 55 -6.19 -7.70 -7.62
CA HIS A 55 -5.18 -8.71 -7.95
C HIS A 55 -5.16 -9.84 -6.91
N HIS A 56 -4.86 -11.03 -7.42
CA HIS A 56 -4.89 -12.28 -6.66
C HIS A 56 -4.03 -12.26 -5.40
N ASP A 57 -2.83 -11.67 -5.50
CA ASP A 57 -1.89 -11.51 -4.39
C ASP A 57 -2.32 -10.47 -3.34
N HIS A 58 -3.54 -9.93 -3.45
CA HIS A 58 -4.18 -9.09 -2.43
C HIS A 58 -5.52 -9.67 -1.95
N THR A 59 -6.14 -10.56 -2.72
CA THR A 59 -7.53 -11.01 -2.49
C THR A 59 -7.70 -12.51 -2.22
N ASP A 60 -6.72 -13.35 -2.55
CA ASP A 60 -6.91 -14.80 -2.58
C ASP A 60 -7.21 -15.41 -1.20
N GLY A 61 -6.72 -14.80 -0.11
CA GLY A 61 -7.02 -15.21 1.26
C GLY A 61 -8.44 -14.86 1.73
N VAL A 62 -9.18 -13.97 1.05
CA VAL A 62 -10.46 -13.45 1.56
C VAL A 62 -11.51 -14.55 1.71
N ASN A 63 -11.63 -15.45 0.74
CA ASN A 63 -12.68 -16.48 0.76
C ASN A 63 -12.49 -17.47 1.91
N GLU A 64 -11.25 -17.87 2.18
CA GLU A 64 -10.95 -18.73 3.32
C GLU A 64 -11.16 -17.98 4.64
N LEU A 65 -10.75 -16.71 4.75
CA LEU A 65 -11.05 -15.89 5.94
C LEU A 65 -12.56 -15.79 6.20
N LYS A 66 -13.39 -15.68 5.17
CA LYS A 66 -14.86 -15.68 5.31
C LYS A 66 -15.43 -17.00 5.83
N ILE A 67 -14.78 -18.14 5.59
CA ILE A 67 -15.20 -19.42 6.18
C ILE A 67 -15.06 -19.37 7.71
N HIS A 68 -13.98 -18.76 8.21
CA HIS A 68 -13.72 -18.59 9.64
C HIS A 68 -14.51 -17.42 10.26
N TYR A 69 -14.79 -16.37 9.48
CA TYR A 69 -15.48 -15.15 9.90
C TYR A 69 -16.65 -14.84 8.93
N PRO A 70 -17.76 -15.58 8.98
CA PRO A 70 -18.82 -15.53 7.96
C PRO A 70 -19.57 -14.19 7.88
N HIS A 71 -19.47 -13.35 8.90
CA HIS A 71 -20.11 -12.03 8.97
C HIS A 71 -19.12 -10.87 8.84
N ILE A 72 -17.86 -11.16 8.47
CA ILE A 72 -16.84 -10.14 8.33
C ILE A 72 -17.24 -9.11 7.27
N THR A 73 -17.09 -7.82 7.59
CA THR A 73 -17.24 -6.78 6.58
C THR A 73 -15.95 -6.69 5.77
N VAL A 74 -16.08 -6.77 4.45
CA VAL A 74 -14.98 -6.64 3.51
C VAL A 74 -15.26 -5.40 2.67
N TYR A 75 -14.39 -4.41 2.80
CA TYR A 75 -14.46 -3.16 2.05
C TYR A 75 -13.60 -3.26 0.80
N GLY A 76 -14.06 -2.68 -0.31
CA GLY A 76 -13.31 -2.59 -1.55
C GLY A 76 -14.05 -1.72 -2.57
N SER A 77 -13.41 -1.40 -3.68
CA SER A 77 -14.10 -0.75 -4.81
C SER A 77 -14.89 -1.77 -5.64
N GLU A 78 -15.61 -1.31 -6.65
CA GLU A 78 -16.45 -2.16 -7.52
C GLU A 78 -15.65 -3.28 -8.23
N GLU A 79 -14.35 -3.09 -8.49
CA GLU A 79 -13.52 -4.16 -9.07
C GLU A 79 -13.27 -5.33 -8.12
N CYS A 80 -13.48 -5.14 -6.81
CA CYS A 80 -13.34 -6.16 -5.77
C CYS A 80 -14.66 -6.88 -5.43
N LYS A 81 -15.77 -6.63 -6.16
CA LYS A 81 -17.12 -7.16 -5.87
C LYS A 81 -17.25 -8.67 -5.68
N ALA A 82 -16.29 -9.44 -6.19
CA ALA A 82 -16.26 -10.89 -5.98
C ALA A 82 -15.92 -11.27 -4.53
N TRP A 83 -15.25 -10.39 -3.79
CA TRP A 83 -14.77 -10.62 -2.43
C TRP A 83 -15.33 -9.63 -1.40
N GLU A 84 -15.77 -8.45 -1.81
CA GLU A 84 -16.31 -7.45 -0.86
C GLU A 84 -17.79 -7.70 -0.51
N ASN A 85 -18.27 -7.05 0.56
CA ASN A 85 -19.71 -6.93 0.86
C ASN A 85 -20.12 -5.50 1.29
N LYS A 86 -19.18 -4.56 1.19
CA LYS A 86 -19.33 -3.14 1.37
C LYS A 86 -18.49 -2.38 0.33
N ILE A 87 -19.12 -2.03 -0.79
CA ILE A 87 -18.49 -1.20 -1.84
C ILE A 87 -18.29 0.21 -1.29
N VAL A 88 -17.11 0.76 -1.54
CA VAL A 88 -16.75 2.14 -1.23
C VAL A 88 -16.21 2.85 -2.47
N TYR A 89 -16.37 4.17 -2.49
CA TYR A 89 -16.00 5.05 -3.58
C TYR A 89 -15.02 6.12 -3.11
N PRO A 90 -14.23 6.72 -4.02
CA PRO A 90 -13.41 7.88 -3.68
C PRO A 90 -14.20 8.97 -2.97
N GLU A 91 -13.56 9.61 -1.98
CA GLU A 91 -14.17 10.62 -1.09
C GLU A 91 -15.24 10.08 -0.13
N ASP A 92 -15.53 8.77 -0.13
CA ASP A 92 -16.28 8.17 0.96
C ASP A 92 -15.47 8.20 2.26
N HIS A 93 -16.23 8.23 3.36
CA HIS A 93 -15.72 8.16 4.72
C HIS A 93 -16.49 7.09 5.50
N PHE A 94 -15.78 6.33 6.32
CA PHE A 94 -16.38 5.46 7.32
C PHE A 94 -15.48 5.40 8.56
N GLU A 95 -16.01 4.89 9.67
CA GLU A 95 -15.27 4.82 10.92
C GLU A 95 -14.84 3.38 11.23
N LEU A 96 -13.58 3.19 11.59
CA LEU A 96 -13.08 1.98 12.24
C LEU A 96 -12.23 2.37 13.44
N PHE A 97 -12.41 1.69 14.57
CA PHE A 97 -11.65 1.93 15.79
C PHE A 97 -11.68 3.38 16.31
N GLY A 98 -12.73 4.15 16.00
CA GLY A 98 -12.84 5.57 16.36
C GLY A 98 -11.99 6.51 15.50
N TYR A 99 -11.51 6.04 14.34
CA TYR A 99 -10.79 6.83 13.35
C TYR A 99 -11.63 6.95 12.09
N ASP A 100 -11.63 8.15 11.52
CA ASP A 100 -12.15 8.40 10.17
C ASP A 100 -11.24 7.75 9.13
N ILE A 101 -11.83 6.96 8.22
CA ILE A 101 -11.16 6.29 7.12
C ILE A 101 -11.65 6.94 5.83
N ARG A 102 -10.78 7.74 5.21
CA ARG A 102 -11.07 8.38 3.93
C ARG A 102 -10.59 7.51 2.78
N ILE A 103 -11.43 7.33 1.77
CA ILE A 103 -11.07 6.65 0.53
C ILE A 103 -10.46 7.64 -0.47
N ILE A 104 -9.25 7.34 -0.94
CA ILE A 104 -8.54 8.11 -1.94
C ILE A 104 -8.52 7.33 -3.26
N GLU A 105 -8.94 7.97 -4.35
CA GLU A 105 -8.79 7.43 -5.69
C GLU A 105 -7.30 7.29 -6.05
N SER A 106 -6.89 6.08 -6.37
CA SER A 106 -5.50 5.76 -6.72
C SER A 106 -5.37 4.86 -7.96
N ALA A 107 -6.32 5.01 -8.88
CA ALA A 107 -6.35 4.34 -10.17
C ALA A 107 -5.06 4.51 -10.99
N GLY A 108 -4.77 3.52 -11.81
CA GLY A 108 -3.60 3.44 -12.68
C GLY A 108 -3.05 2.02 -12.73
N HIS A 109 -2.75 1.44 -11.56
CA HIS A 109 -2.28 0.06 -11.46
C HIS A 109 -3.38 -0.89 -11.90
N THR A 110 -4.55 -0.76 -11.28
CA THR A 110 -5.85 -1.24 -11.76
C THR A 110 -6.76 -0.03 -12.01
N ALA A 111 -7.90 -0.27 -12.67
CA ALA A 111 -8.78 0.80 -13.11
C ALA A 111 -9.52 1.47 -11.95
N GLN A 112 -9.80 0.73 -10.87
CA GLN A 112 -10.55 1.20 -9.71
C GLN A 112 -9.78 0.99 -8.40
N HIS A 113 -8.44 1.01 -8.47
CA HIS A 113 -7.57 0.97 -7.30
C HIS A 113 -7.94 2.12 -6.34
N ILE A 114 -8.07 1.78 -5.05
CA ILE A 114 -8.32 2.74 -3.97
C ILE A 114 -7.26 2.65 -2.88
N SER A 115 -7.13 3.69 -2.08
CA SER A 115 -6.25 3.73 -0.93
C SER A 115 -6.99 4.24 0.30
N TYR A 116 -6.66 3.69 1.46
CA TYR A 116 -7.33 3.99 2.72
C TYR A 116 -6.44 4.94 3.54
N LEU A 117 -6.87 6.19 3.72
CA LEU A 117 -6.23 7.14 4.62
C LEU A 117 -6.89 7.05 5.99
N TRP A 118 -6.20 6.40 6.92
CA TRP A 118 -6.67 6.13 8.27
C TRP A 118 -6.28 7.27 9.21
N GLY A 119 -7.28 7.98 9.75
CA GLY A 119 -7.08 9.03 10.74
C GLY A 119 -6.28 10.25 10.26
N ASN A 120 -6.12 10.42 8.94
CA ASN A 120 -5.18 11.35 8.32
C ASN A 120 -3.69 11.11 8.65
N GLU A 121 -3.34 9.94 9.18
CA GLU A 121 -1.98 9.62 9.65
C GLU A 121 -1.36 8.45 8.89
N TYR A 122 -2.14 7.44 8.51
CA TYR A 122 -1.64 6.20 7.91
C TYR A 122 -2.30 5.94 6.56
N LEU A 123 -1.51 5.82 5.50
CA LEU A 123 -2.02 5.53 4.15
C LEU A 123 -1.70 4.08 3.75
N PHE A 124 -2.74 3.27 3.61
CA PHE A 124 -2.66 1.94 3.02
C PHE A 124 -2.93 2.05 1.52
N CYS A 125 -1.86 1.99 0.72
CA CYS A 125 -1.88 2.39 -0.69
C CYS A 125 -1.74 1.23 -1.68
N GLY A 126 -1.72 -0.02 -1.21
CA GLY A 126 -1.61 -1.20 -2.07
C GLY A 126 -0.42 -1.05 -3.01
N ASP A 127 -0.73 -1.12 -4.31
CA ASP A 127 0.22 -1.08 -5.40
C ASP A 127 0.31 0.29 -6.09
N ALA A 128 -0.40 1.30 -5.58
CA ALA A 128 -0.37 2.63 -6.19
C ALA A 128 0.96 3.35 -5.91
N LEU A 129 1.47 3.29 -4.67
CA LEU A 129 2.68 3.95 -4.21
C LEU A 129 3.56 2.96 -3.45
N PHE A 130 4.86 2.92 -3.77
CA PHE A 130 5.86 2.14 -3.04
C PHE A 130 6.94 3.06 -2.50
N SER A 131 7.74 2.58 -1.54
CA SER A 131 8.93 3.33 -1.18
C SER A 131 9.92 3.39 -2.35
N GLY A 132 10.28 4.61 -2.75
CA GLY A 132 11.10 4.90 -3.92
C GLY A 132 10.46 4.60 -5.27
N GLY A 133 9.19 4.21 -5.34
CA GLY A 133 8.55 3.72 -6.56
C GLY A 133 7.04 3.95 -6.64
N CYS A 134 6.44 3.42 -7.70
CA CYS A 134 4.99 3.31 -7.86
C CYS A 134 4.64 2.01 -8.60
N GLY A 135 3.35 1.66 -8.64
CA GLY A 135 2.83 0.53 -9.40
C GLY A 135 3.19 0.57 -10.88
N ARG A 136 3.28 -0.62 -11.48
CA ARG A 136 3.17 -0.76 -12.95
C ARG A 136 1.76 -0.35 -13.37
N VAL A 137 1.62 0.23 -14.55
CA VAL A 137 0.33 0.72 -15.05
C VAL A 137 -0.29 -0.33 -15.97
N PHE A 138 -0.84 -1.41 -15.41
CA PHE A 138 -1.41 -2.50 -16.21
C PHE A 138 -2.61 -2.07 -17.05
N THR A 139 -3.30 -1.01 -16.64
CA THR A 139 -4.41 -0.40 -17.37
C THR A 139 -3.97 0.34 -18.65
N GLY A 140 -2.70 0.72 -18.75
CA GLY A 140 -2.21 1.67 -19.75
C GLY A 140 -2.59 3.14 -19.48
N ASP A 141 -3.38 3.43 -18.43
CA ASP A 141 -3.76 4.80 -18.07
C ASP A 141 -2.73 5.45 -17.15
N TYR A 142 -1.65 5.94 -17.77
CA TYR A 142 -0.59 6.68 -17.06
C TYR A 142 -1.11 7.99 -16.46
N GLN A 143 -2.17 8.58 -17.02
CA GLN A 143 -2.72 9.85 -16.53
C GLN A 143 -3.42 9.63 -15.19
N ALA A 144 -4.16 8.53 -15.05
CA ALA A 144 -4.73 8.11 -13.77
C ALA A 144 -3.65 7.91 -12.71
N GLN A 145 -2.59 7.15 -13.01
CA GLN A 145 -1.50 6.93 -12.06
C GLN A 145 -0.78 8.24 -11.69
N PHE A 146 -0.56 9.14 -12.65
CA PHE A 146 0.02 10.46 -12.37
C PHE A 146 -0.88 11.28 -11.45
N ASN A 147 -2.19 11.29 -11.69
CA ASN A 147 -3.16 11.99 -10.84
C ASN A 147 -3.16 11.40 -9.42
N ALA A 148 -3.07 10.08 -9.26
CA ALA A 148 -2.92 9.42 -7.97
C ALA A 148 -1.65 9.89 -7.23
N MET A 149 -0.50 9.98 -7.93
CA MET A 149 0.73 10.51 -7.35
C MET A 149 0.59 11.96 -6.90
N GLN A 150 -0.10 12.81 -7.66
CA GLN A 150 -0.36 14.19 -7.26
C GLN A 150 -1.25 14.28 -6.00
N ARG A 151 -2.27 13.41 -5.90
CA ARG A 151 -3.12 13.34 -4.70
C ARG A 151 -2.32 12.93 -3.46
N PHE A 152 -1.49 11.89 -3.56
CA PHE A 152 -0.62 11.47 -2.46
C PHE A 152 0.39 12.56 -2.09
N LYS A 153 0.99 13.23 -3.06
CA LYS A 153 1.94 14.33 -2.83
C LYS A 153 1.30 15.51 -2.07
N ALA A 154 0.00 15.72 -2.22
CA ALA A 154 -0.73 16.78 -1.53
C ALA A 154 -1.03 16.48 -0.05
N LEU A 155 -0.84 15.24 0.39
CA LEU A 155 -1.02 14.88 1.80
C LEU A 155 0.08 15.50 2.70
N PRO A 156 -0.16 15.60 4.02
CA PRO A 156 0.83 16.07 4.98
C PRO A 156 2.08 15.19 5.04
N ASP A 157 3.23 15.81 5.28
CA ASP A 157 4.54 15.15 5.29
C ASP A 157 4.69 14.05 6.36
N PHE A 158 3.93 14.16 7.46
CA PHE A 158 3.96 13.19 8.55
C PHE A 158 3.21 11.90 8.25
N VAL A 159 2.44 11.83 7.16
CA VAL A 159 1.66 10.64 6.82
C VAL A 159 2.61 9.46 6.59
N GLU A 160 2.40 8.39 7.35
CA GLU A 160 3.09 7.11 7.17
C GLU A 160 2.45 6.34 6.02
N ILE A 161 3.28 5.71 5.20
CA ILE A 161 2.85 5.01 3.99
C ILE A 161 3.10 3.51 4.18
N PHE A 162 2.07 2.72 3.88
CA PHE A 162 2.02 1.27 4.00
C PHE A 162 1.72 0.62 2.64
N PRO A 163 2.73 0.52 1.75
CA PRO A 163 2.63 -0.22 0.51
C PRO A 163 2.50 -1.72 0.72
N ALA A 164 2.03 -2.44 -0.29
CA ALA A 164 1.83 -3.90 -0.20
C ALA A 164 3.07 -4.74 -0.54
N HIS A 165 4.15 -4.18 -1.09
CA HIS A 165 5.32 -4.97 -1.50
C HIS A 165 6.66 -4.44 -0.99
N GLU A 166 7.59 -5.36 -0.73
CA GLU A 166 8.98 -5.10 -0.37
C GLU A 166 9.87 -4.82 -1.61
N TYR A 167 9.50 -3.80 -2.39
CA TYR A 167 10.21 -3.38 -3.62
C TYR A 167 11.26 -2.30 -3.41
N THR A 168 11.43 -1.81 -2.18
CA THR A 168 12.21 -0.61 -1.87
C THR A 168 13.63 -0.65 -2.42
N GLN A 169 14.35 -1.77 -2.24
CA GLN A 169 15.74 -1.87 -2.72
C GLN A 169 15.86 -1.77 -4.25
N SER A 170 14.94 -2.40 -5.00
CA SER A 170 14.92 -2.29 -6.47
C SER A 170 14.51 -0.90 -6.92
N ASN A 171 13.53 -0.31 -6.25
CA ASN A 171 13.06 1.04 -6.53
C ASN A 171 14.14 2.10 -6.33
N LEU A 172 14.93 2.00 -5.25
CA LEU A 172 16.02 2.94 -4.98
C LEU A 172 17.18 2.81 -5.99
N LYS A 173 17.48 1.60 -6.49
CA LYS A 173 18.43 1.43 -7.61
C LYS A 173 17.99 2.21 -8.85
N PHE A 174 16.71 2.15 -9.20
CA PHE A 174 16.17 2.95 -10.30
C PHE A 174 16.22 4.44 -9.98
N ALA A 175 15.81 4.85 -8.77
CA ALA A 175 15.84 6.25 -8.35
C ALA A 175 17.26 6.85 -8.46
N LEU A 176 18.30 6.11 -8.04
CA LEU A 176 19.71 6.50 -8.17
C LEU A 176 20.17 6.66 -9.62
N ALA A 177 19.58 5.91 -10.56
CA ALA A 177 19.93 6.00 -11.97
C ALA A 177 19.29 7.22 -12.67
N VAL A 178 18.12 7.68 -12.21
CA VAL A 178 17.33 8.72 -12.91
C VAL A 178 17.25 10.06 -12.17
N MET A 179 17.57 10.11 -10.88
CA MET A 179 17.56 11.33 -10.09
C MET A 179 18.97 11.84 -9.83
N PRO A 180 19.16 13.17 -9.65
CA PRO A 180 20.41 13.70 -9.12
C PRO A 180 20.73 13.07 -7.76
N PRO A 181 22.01 12.76 -7.48
CA PRO A 181 22.40 12.21 -6.19
C PRO A 181 22.07 13.21 -5.07
N SER A 182 21.57 12.69 -3.95
CA SER A 182 21.30 13.47 -2.74
C SER A 182 21.65 12.63 -1.51
N CYS A 183 22.01 13.30 -0.41
CA CYS A 183 22.31 12.60 0.85
C CYS A 183 21.12 11.74 1.29
N ALA A 184 19.90 12.27 1.22
CA ALA A 184 18.68 11.53 1.58
C ALA A 184 18.51 10.22 0.78
N LEU A 185 18.81 10.23 -0.52
CA LEU A 185 18.69 9.04 -1.37
C LEU A 185 19.80 8.01 -1.09
N LEU A 186 21.05 8.48 -0.93
CA LEU A 186 22.20 7.61 -0.66
C LEU A 186 22.13 6.98 0.74
N GLU A 187 21.82 7.77 1.76
CA GLU A 187 21.67 7.29 3.14
C GLU A 187 20.53 6.27 3.23
N TYR A 188 19.41 6.52 2.54
CA TYR A 188 18.29 5.58 2.57
C TYR A 188 18.59 4.29 1.80
N GLN A 189 19.31 4.35 0.67
CA GLN A 189 19.80 3.15 -0.02
C GLN A 189 20.67 2.30 0.90
N GLU A 190 21.63 2.89 1.60
CA GLU A 190 22.50 2.17 2.54
C GLU A 190 21.70 1.54 3.68
N GLN A 191 20.76 2.29 4.27
CA GLN A 191 19.86 1.77 5.31
C GLN A 191 19.06 0.57 4.80
N VAL A 192 18.49 0.66 3.60
CA VAL A 192 17.71 -0.41 2.98
C VAL A 192 18.57 -1.62 2.70
N ASP A 193 19.80 -1.46 2.20
CA ASP A 193 20.72 -2.57 1.95
C ASP A 193 21.05 -3.33 3.24
N ILE A 194 21.28 -2.62 4.35
CA ILE A 194 21.50 -3.23 5.67
C ILE A 194 20.26 -4.01 6.15
N LEU A 195 19.07 -3.42 6.03
CA LEU A 195 17.82 -4.07 6.44
C LEU A 195 17.56 -5.34 5.62
N ARG A 196 17.69 -5.25 4.29
CA ARG A 196 17.44 -6.38 3.38
C ARG A 196 18.48 -7.49 3.52
N ALA A 197 19.74 -7.17 3.78
CA ALA A 197 20.78 -8.15 4.11
C ALA A 197 20.46 -8.94 5.40
N GLN A 198 19.64 -8.37 6.28
CA GLN A 198 19.15 -9.01 7.51
C GLN A 198 17.73 -9.59 7.37
N HIS A 199 17.17 -9.63 6.15
CA HIS A 199 15.79 -10.02 5.88
C HIS A 199 14.74 -9.24 6.68
N LYS A 200 15.03 -7.98 7.03
CA LYS A 200 14.10 -7.09 7.74
C LYS A 200 13.26 -6.27 6.75
N PRO A 201 12.00 -5.96 7.12
CA PRO A 201 11.17 -5.01 6.37
C PRO A 201 11.81 -3.62 6.28
N THR A 202 11.56 -2.93 5.18
CA THR A 202 11.95 -1.52 4.94
C THR A 202 10.79 -0.54 5.15
N LEU A 203 9.60 -1.08 5.41
CA LEU A 203 8.34 -0.37 5.55
C LEU A 203 7.87 -0.37 7.03
N PRO A 204 7.05 0.62 7.45
CA PRO A 204 6.52 1.72 6.65
C PRO A 204 7.57 2.78 6.27
N THR A 205 7.19 3.66 5.34
CA THR A 205 7.93 4.89 5.02
C THR A 205 7.07 6.11 5.41
N THR A 206 7.54 7.33 5.13
CA THR A 206 6.77 8.55 5.35
C THR A 206 6.69 9.38 4.08
N LEU A 207 5.62 10.16 3.93
CA LEU A 207 5.49 11.02 2.76
C LEU A 207 6.61 12.07 2.67
N TYR A 208 7.08 12.58 3.81
CA TYR A 208 8.28 13.44 3.88
C TYR A 208 9.49 12.79 3.20
N LYS A 209 9.73 11.51 3.49
CA LYS A 209 10.84 10.75 2.89
C LYS A 209 10.58 10.54 1.40
N GLU A 210 9.41 10.05 1.03
CA GLU A 210 9.07 9.74 -0.36
C GLU A 210 9.15 10.96 -1.28
N LYS A 211 8.77 12.16 -0.82
CA LYS A 211 8.95 13.42 -1.57
C LYS A 211 10.43 13.73 -1.91
N GLN A 212 11.36 13.18 -1.15
CA GLN A 212 12.81 13.36 -1.38
C GLN A 212 13.41 12.26 -2.25
N ILE A 213 12.98 11.01 -2.10
CA ILE A 213 13.64 9.85 -2.70
C ILE A 213 12.88 9.19 -3.86
N ASN A 214 11.60 9.52 -4.05
CA ASN A 214 10.74 8.84 -5.04
C ASN A 214 10.64 9.65 -6.34
N PRO A 215 11.19 9.17 -7.48
CA PRO A 215 11.15 9.91 -8.74
C PRO A 215 9.71 10.18 -9.22
N PHE A 216 8.77 9.30 -8.90
CA PHE A 216 7.39 9.40 -9.36
C PHE A 216 6.57 10.47 -8.63
N LEU A 217 6.80 10.65 -7.32
CA LEU A 217 6.22 11.79 -6.57
C LEU A 217 6.89 13.11 -6.92
N ARG A 218 8.16 13.08 -7.35
CA ARG A 218 8.90 14.27 -7.74
C ARG A 218 8.54 14.77 -9.13
N ALA A 219 8.05 13.90 -10.01
CA ALA A 219 7.55 14.28 -11.32
C ALA A 219 6.52 15.41 -11.21
N THR A 220 6.77 16.49 -11.94
CA THR A 220 5.97 17.72 -11.93
C THR A 220 4.99 17.80 -13.09
N THR A 221 5.25 17.01 -14.14
CA THR A 221 4.41 16.95 -15.34
C THR A 221 4.05 15.51 -15.68
N PHE A 222 2.92 15.34 -16.36
CA PHE A 222 2.50 14.03 -16.87
C PHE A 222 3.56 13.41 -17.80
N ALA A 223 4.16 14.21 -18.69
CA ALA A 223 5.17 13.74 -19.64
C ALA A 223 6.42 13.20 -18.92
N GLU A 224 6.89 13.89 -17.89
CA GLU A 224 8.00 13.44 -17.04
C GLU A 224 7.65 12.12 -16.33
N PHE A 225 6.48 12.06 -15.69
CA PHE A 225 6.01 10.86 -15.00
C PHE A 225 5.94 9.65 -15.93
N LYS A 226 5.29 9.80 -17.10
CA LYS A 226 5.14 8.73 -18.08
C LYS A 226 6.50 8.21 -18.54
N ASN A 227 7.41 9.12 -18.89
CA ASN A 227 8.77 8.77 -19.32
C ASN A 227 9.56 8.03 -18.22
N LEU A 228 9.43 8.41 -16.94
CA LEU A 228 10.04 7.68 -15.82
C LEU A 228 9.43 6.29 -15.67
N ARG A 229 8.12 6.15 -15.85
CA ARG A 229 7.41 4.87 -15.69
C ARG A 229 7.81 3.88 -16.79
N GLU A 230 7.84 4.34 -18.04
CA GLU A 230 8.31 3.56 -19.19
C GLU A 230 9.78 3.14 -19.02
N GLN A 231 10.65 4.02 -18.52
CA GLN A 231 12.04 3.66 -18.20
C GLN A 231 12.13 2.57 -17.13
N LYS A 232 11.36 2.67 -16.04
CA LYS A 232 11.40 1.68 -14.95
C LYS A 232 10.85 0.32 -15.38
N ASP A 233 9.94 0.27 -16.35
CA ASP A 233 9.42 -0.99 -16.88
C ASP A 233 10.47 -1.77 -17.69
N HIS A 234 11.57 -1.10 -18.09
CA HIS A 234 12.69 -1.67 -18.86
C HIS A 234 14.05 -1.62 -18.13
N PHE A 235 14.08 -1.26 -16.86
CA PHE A 235 15.28 -1.14 -16.03
C PHE A 235 15.66 -2.45 -15.35
#